data_AF-A0A7K4CRG8-F1
#
_entry.id   AF-A0A7K4CRG8-F1
#
_cell.length_a   1.000
_cell.length_b   1.000
_cell.length_c   1.000
_cell.angle_alpha   90.00
_cell.angle_beta   90.00
_cell.angle_gamma   90.00
#
_symmetry.space_group_name_H-M   'P 1'
#
loop_
_entity.id
_entity.type
_entity.pdbx_description
1 polymer ?
#
loop_
_entity_poly.entity_id
_entity_poly.type
_entity_poly.pdbx_seq_one_letter_code
_entity_poly.pdbx_strand_id
1 'polypeptide(L)'
;MKRSLGMDPSMACLAKNPPVMGQNLVPAILACWREVAWQAQMRVWQLDIMNGKTPDPRRKRFAAGLVLGVVLLSAVSLLFSAGSSLFGNSTSTGAMHPESATPPSNILLLSGDADSQVEKALRLDPRFIISKNIRFNTSVLVDDGYKAVVISNYALDAAEIANLSAYFAAGGNIFVIFGPASEGMAGLLASLNITATLASSNIAKPGTTGINYTTGQENNPIVSNVQWSSAPSIRNHTILTGVNVTPVILLSDASASDHPFLVELVPAGSGGKLMLFTPWAVPGGNNYQVELWPYFNYMIFLVTSYLFTGDPATIPTFASWEYSPVPHAGDTITIGILVCTLGIVAFGLFFYQRRRSRRSQIILSEKAMAEITRIKGEGGEQSESLEHADTSDAWEQIGTHKQISGFLFGLFAGILLGIPQIVLTGVVFPRWIMPFPQVAGWFDWIKQFFQAVWMAFDVGTSIALAKYFDQYRVKQPQKAVHYVQIFVWWQLLSGVVQIISISFIGSVVFPDSTFAHLSWMVILHSLIQYPGFFVVFTYI
;
A
#
# COMPACT_ATOMS: atom_id res chain seq x y z
N MET A 1 28.07 -4.83 -51.14
CA MET A 1 28.58 -5.68 -50.03
C MET A 1 28.77 -4.81 -48.79
N LYS A 2 28.06 -5.17 -47.71
CA LYS A 2 28.19 -4.75 -46.29
C LYS A 2 28.14 -3.25 -45.95
N ARG A 3 26.91 -2.71 -45.87
CA ARG A 3 26.55 -1.77 -44.79
C ARG A 3 26.58 -2.59 -43.49
N SER A 4 27.59 -2.38 -42.64
CA SER A 4 27.50 -2.88 -41.27
C SER A 4 26.39 -2.10 -40.57
N LEU A 5 25.40 -2.83 -40.07
CA LEU A 5 24.44 -2.33 -39.09
C LEU A 5 25.26 -1.88 -37.87
N GLY A 6 25.46 -0.57 -37.73
CA GLY A 6 26.04 0.00 -36.53
C GLY A 6 25.09 -0.31 -35.38
N MET A 7 25.58 -1.06 -34.39
CA MET A 7 24.87 -1.26 -33.13
C MET A 7 24.52 0.10 -32.53
N ASP A 8 23.27 0.22 -32.06
CA ASP A 8 22.79 1.35 -31.29
C ASP A 8 23.74 1.60 -30.10
N PRO A 9 24.22 2.85 -29.87
CA PRO A 9 25.11 3.18 -28.76
C PRO A 9 24.62 2.71 -27.38
N SER A 10 23.30 2.63 -27.19
CA SER A 10 22.69 2.10 -25.96
C SER A 10 22.96 0.60 -25.76
N MET A 11 22.97 -0.18 -26.85
CA MET A 11 23.24 -1.62 -26.84
C MET A 11 24.73 -1.94 -26.65
N ALA A 12 25.62 -1.10 -27.21
CA ALA A 12 27.07 -1.26 -27.06
C ALA A 12 27.57 -1.03 -25.62
N CYS A 13 26.86 -0.19 -24.86
CA CYS A 13 27.19 0.12 -23.47
C CYS A 13 26.73 -0.97 -22.49
N LEU A 14 25.54 -1.54 -22.69
CA LEU A 14 25.07 -2.72 -21.93
C LEU A 14 25.94 -3.96 -22.20
N ALA A 15 26.46 -4.12 -23.42
CA ALA A 15 27.36 -5.22 -23.77
C ALA A 15 28.75 -5.13 -23.10
N LYS A 16 29.21 -3.92 -22.74
CA LYS A 16 30.50 -3.72 -22.03
C LYS A 16 30.41 -3.96 -20.52
N ASN A 17 29.22 -3.89 -19.94
CA ASN A 17 28.97 -4.09 -18.51
C ASN A 17 27.75 -5.02 -18.32
N PRO A 18 27.87 -6.32 -18.62
CA PRO A 18 26.75 -7.24 -18.47
C PRO A 18 26.35 -7.34 -16.99
N PRO A 19 25.05 -7.23 -16.66
CA PRO A 19 24.60 -7.36 -15.28
C PRO A 19 24.92 -8.77 -14.77
N VAL A 20 25.54 -8.86 -13.59
CA VAL A 20 25.75 -10.12 -12.88
C VAL A 20 24.38 -10.65 -12.46
N MET A 21 24.10 -11.92 -12.77
CA MET A 21 22.82 -12.57 -12.49
C MET A 21 22.50 -12.46 -10.98
N GLY A 22 21.43 -11.74 -10.63
CA GLY A 22 21.00 -11.51 -9.24
C GLY A 22 21.13 -10.08 -8.69
N GLN A 23 21.68 -9.12 -9.44
CA GLN A 23 21.69 -7.70 -9.04
C GLN A 23 20.57 -6.89 -9.71
N ASN A 24 20.09 -5.85 -9.01
CA ASN A 24 19.13 -4.87 -9.53
C ASN A 24 19.65 -4.27 -10.85
N LEU A 25 18.88 -4.37 -11.95
CA LEU A 25 19.25 -3.84 -13.27
C LEU A 25 19.28 -2.29 -13.33
N VAL A 26 18.64 -1.62 -12.38
CA VAL A 26 18.39 -0.17 -12.39
C VAL A 26 19.69 0.67 -12.37
N PRO A 27 20.71 0.40 -11.53
CA PRO A 27 21.95 1.18 -11.51
C PRO A 27 22.76 1.04 -12.80
N ALA A 28 22.78 -0.14 -13.41
CA ALA A 28 23.50 -0.40 -14.66
C ALA A 28 22.85 0.35 -15.85
N ILE A 29 21.52 0.36 -15.91
CA ILE A 29 20.76 1.11 -16.91
C ILE A 29 20.97 2.62 -16.72
N LEU A 30 20.93 3.13 -15.48
CA LEU A 30 21.16 4.55 -15.19
C LEU A 30 22.59 5.00 -15.51
N ALA A 31 23.61 4.19 -15.20
CA ALA A 31 25.00 4.46 -15.56
C ALA A 31 25.17 4.52 -17.08
N CYS A 32 24.51 3.62 -17.80
CA CYS A 32 24.56 3.58 -19.26
C CYS A 32 23.85 4.78 -19.91
N TRP A 33 22.69 5.19 -19.37
CA TRP A 33 21.98 6.39 -19.79
C TRP A 33 22.78 7.67 -19.54
N ARG A 34 23.51 7.75 -18.42
CA ARG A 34 24.38 8.88 -18.09
C ARG A 34 25.53 9.01 -19.09
N GLU A 35 26.14 7.90 -19.48
CA GLU A 35 27.22 7.88 -20.48
C GLU A 35 26.71 8.23 -21.88
N VAL A 36 25.56 7.69 -22.29
CA VAL A 36 24.93 8.02 -23.59
C VAL A 36 24.55 9.50 -23.66
N ALA A 37 23.99 10.07 -22.59
CA ALA A 37 23.67 11.49 -22.52
C ALA A 37 24.94 12.37 -22.60
N TRP A 38 26.02 11.97 -21.92
CA TRP A 38 27.31 12.67 -22.00
C TRP A 38 27.93 12.60 -23.41
N GLN A 39 27.90 11.43 -24.06
CA GLN A 39 28.43 11.21 -25.41
C GLN A 39 27.64 12.02 -26.44
N ALA A 40 26.32 12.08 -26.31
CA ALA A 40 25.46 12.91 -27.15
C ALA A 40 25.80 14.40 -27.00
N GLN A 41 26.02 14.86 -25.77
CA GLN A 41 26.39 16.25 -25.47
C GLN A 41 27.75 16.62 -26.07
N MET A 42 28.75 15.74 -25.98
CA MET A 42 30.08 15.98 -26.53
C MET A 42 30.12 15.97 -28.05
N ARG A 43 29.33 15.11 -28.71
CA ARG A 43 29.22 15.12 -30.18
C ARG A 43 28.57 16.39 -30.71
N VAL A 44 27.53 16.89 -30.05
CA VAL A 44 26.92 18.19 -30.42
C VAL A 44 27.92 19.33 -30.24
N TRP A 45 28.72 19.29 -29.17
CA TRP A 45 29.73 20.31 -28.90
C TRP A 45 30.91 20.27 -29.89
N GLN A 46 31.40 19.08 -30.25
CA GLN A 46 32.43 18.89 -31.27
C GLN A 46 31.97 19.30 -32.67
N LEU A 47 30.71 19.01 -33.03
CA LEU A 47 30.15 19.41 -34.33
C LEU A 47 30.00 20.94 -34.48
N ASP A 48 29.69 21.65 -33.40
CA ASP A 48 29.60 23.11 -33.44
C ASP A 48 31.00 23.77 -33.53
N ILE A 49 32.01 23.22 -32.84
CA ILE A 49 33.40 23.69 -32.90
C ILE A 49 34.04 23.41 -34.27
N MET A 50 33.85 22.21 -34.83
CA MET A 50 34.42 21.86 -36.14
C MET A 50 33.80 22.67 -37.29
N ASN A 51 32.59 23.22 -37.12
CA ASN A 51 31.94 24.05 -38.12
C ASN A 51 32.18 25.57 -37.92
N GLY A 52 33.06 25.96 -36.99
CA GLY A 52 33.39 27.37 -36.75
C GLY A 52 32.23 28.24 -36.26
N LYS A 53 31.14 27.63 -35.77
CA LYS A 53 29.95 28.35 -35.29
C LYS A 53 30.02 28.55 -33.79
N THR A 54 29.73 29.77 -33.33
CA THR A 54 29.53 30.02 -31.90
C THR A 54 28.30 29.25 -31.42
N PRO A 55 28.40 28.44 -30.34
CA PRO A 55 27.35 27.49 -29.97
C PRO A 55 26.06 28.22 -29.56
N ASP A 56 24.97 27.88 -30.24
CA ASP A 56 23.65 28.50 -30.05
C ASP A 56 23.19 28.39 -28.59
N PRO A 57 22.91 29.52 -27.90
CA PRO A 57 22.43 29.52 -26.52
C PRO A 57 21.12 28.73 -26.31
N ARG A 58 20.32 28.49 -27.36
CA ARG A 58 19.11 27.66 -27.28
C ARG A 58 19.44 26.16 -27.10
N ARG A 59 20.47 25.66 -27.79
CA ARG A 59 20.93 24.26 -27.66
C ARG A 59 21.58 23.98 -26.30
N LYS A 60 22.33 24.95 -25.76
CA LYS A 60 22.86 24.88 -24.38
C LYS A 60 21.74 24.80 -23.33
N ARG A 61 20.61 25.50 -23.54
CA ARG A 61 19.45 25.45 -22.65
C ARG A 61 18.69 24.12 -22.71
N PHE A 62 18.58 23.53 -23.89
CA PHE A 62 17.97 22.20 -24.06
C PHE A 62 18.80 21.11 -23.38
N ALA A 63 20.13 21.13 -23.57
CA ALA A 63 21.04 20.21 -22.90
C ALA A 63 21.01 20.37 -21.37
N ALA A 64 20.98 21.60 -20.85
CA ALA A 64 20.86 21.85 -19.41
C ALA A 64 19.52 21.37 -18.83
N GLY A 65 18.41 21.49 -19.58
CA GLY A 65 17.11 20.96 -19.20
C GLY A 65 17.07 19.43 -19.17
N LEU A 66 17.72 18.78 -20.14
CA LEU A 66 17.83 17.32 -20.22
C LEU A 66 18.68 16.75 -19.07
N VAL A 67 19.79 17.42 -18.74
CA VAL A 67 20.62 17.08 -17.57
C VAL A 67 19.84 17.27 -16.26
N LEU A 68 19.09 18.35 -16.10
CA LEU A 68 18.26 18.57 -14.92
C LEU A 68 17.15 17.51 -14.79
N GLY A 69 16.54 17.12 -15.91
CA GLY A 69 15.55 16.04 -15.96
C GLY A 69 16.13 14.68 -15.58
N VAL A 70 17.32 14.34 -16.08
CA VAL A 70 18.04 13.11 -15.71
C VAL A 70 18.47 13.14 -14.24
N VAL A 71 18.90 14.29 -13.70
CA VAL A 71 19.24 14.44 -12.28
C VAL A 71 18.01 14.29 -11.38
N LEU A 72 16.86 14.85 -11.78
CA LEU A 72 15.59 14.66 -11.06
C LEU A 72 15.11 13.21 -11.10
N LEU A 73 15.15 12.56 -12.28
CA LEU A 73 14.83 11.13 -12.41
C LEU A 73 15.77 10.23 -11.62
N SER A 74 17.05 10.59 -11.55
CA SER A 74 18.06 9.90 -10.74
C SER A 74 17.83 10.13 -9.25
N ALA A 75 17.44 11.34 -8.83
CA ALA A 75 17.10 11.67 -7.45
C ALA A 75 15.82 10.95 -7.00
N VAL A 76 14.81 10.87 -7.86
CA VAL A 76 13.59 10.08 -7.62
C VAL A 76 13.93 8.58 -7.56
N SER A 77 14.73 8.06 -8.48
CA SER A 77 15.19 6.66 -8.45
C SER A 77 16.06 6.35 -7.22
N LEU A 78 16.86 7.32 -6.75
CA LEU A 78 17.63 7.24 -5.52
C LEU A 78 16.71 7.29 -4.29
N LEU A 79 15.62 8.08 -4.31
CA LEU A 79 14.62 8.09 -3.24
C LEU A 79 13.82 6.78 -3.20
N PHE A 80 13.51 6.18 -4.35
CA PHE A 80 12.88 4.84 -4.42
C PHE A 80 13.86 3.72 -4.01
N SER A 81 15.14 3.84 -4.37
CA SER A 81 16.18 2.86 -3.97
C SER A 81 16.60 3.03 -2.51
N ALA A 82 16.59 4.26 -1.98
CA ALA A 82 16.73 4.55 -0.56
C ALA A 82 15.50 4.07 0.21
N GLY A 83 14.30 4.23 -0.36
CA GLY A 83 13.07 3.64 0.17
C GLY A 83 13.18 2.12 0.26
N SER A 84 13.58 1.43 -0.82
CA SER A 84 13.70 -0.04 -0.79
C SER A 84 14.83 -0.57 0.10
N SER A 85 15.88 0.21 0.34
CA SER A 85 16.92 -0.12 1.35
C SER A 85 16.51 0.26 2.78
N LEU A 86 15.66 1.28 2.97
CA LEU A 86 15.04 1.61 4.26
C LEU A 86 13.97 0.59 4.65
N PHE A 87 13.15 0.12 3.70
CA PHE A 87 12.17 -0.95 3.90
C PHE A 87 12.80 -2.35 3.92
N GLY A 88 13.96 -2.53 3.28
CA GLY A 88 14.70 -3.80 3.26
C GLY A 88 15.61 -4.02 4.49
N ASN A 89 16.03 -2.95 5.18
CA ASN A 89 16.86 -3.03 6.40
C ASN A 89 16.10 -2.68 7.70
N SER A 90 14.81 -2.32 7.63
CA SER A 90 13.97 -2.19 8.84
C SER A 90 13.62 -3.55 9.45
N THR A 91 13.93 -4.67 8.81
CA THR A 91 14.23 -5.90 9.54
C THR A 91 15.62 -5.77 10.17
N SER A 92 15.68 -5.54 11.50
CA SER A 92 16.82 -5.79 12.40
C SER A 92 17.75 -4.67 12.88
N THR A 93 17.42 -3.38 12.73
CA THR A 93 18.07 -2.36 13.59
C THR A 93 17.08 -1.86 14.64
N GLY A 94 17.04 -2.61 15.74
CA GLY A 94 16.27 -2.28 16.93
C GLY A 94 16.64 -0.90 17.45
N ALA A 95 15.79 0.08 17.18
CA ALA A 95 15.59 1.15 18.13
C ALA A 95 14.96 0.47 19.36
N MET A 96 15.76 0.31 20.42
CA MET A 96 15.31 -0.10 21.75
C MET A 96 14.18 0.84 22.21
N HIS A 97 12.94 0.51 21.86
CA HIS A 97 11.83 0.80 22.75
C HIS A 97 11.93 -0.18 23.92
N PRO A 98 11.56 0.24 25.14
CA PRO A 98 11.74 -0.56 26.33
C PRO A 98 11.05 -1.90 26.09
N GLU A 99 11.90 -2.92 26.03
CA GLU A 99 11.59 -4.32 26.24
C GLU A 99 10.34 -4.39 27.11
N SER A 100 9.19 -4.75 26.51
CA SER A 100 7.98 -5.02 27.28
C SER A 100 8.38 -6.09 28.28
N ALA A 101 8.58 -5.67 29.53
CA ALA A 101 9.24 -6.38 30.63
C ALA A 101 8.46 -7.63 31.12
N THR A 102 7.62 -8.19 30.26
CA THR A 102 6.98 -9.48 30.46
C THR A 102 7.98 -10.58 30.09
N PRO A 103 8.35 -11.45 31.04
CA PRO A 103 9.24 -12.56 30.75
C PRO A 103 8.63 -13.46 29.67
N PRO A 104 9.47 -14.08 28.81
CA PRO A 104 8.98 -14.95 27.77
C PRO A 104 8.17 -16.10 28.37
N SER A 105 7.05 -16.41 27.75
CA SER A 105 6.09 -17.42 28.20
C SER A 105 6.16 -18.65 27.31
N ASN A 106 6.29 -19.82 27.93
CA ASN A 106 6.29 -21.10 27.24
C ASN A 106 4.87 -21.45 26.78
N ILE A 107 4.71 -21.74 25.49
CA ILE A 107 3.44 -22.12 24.86
C ILE A 107 3.63 -23.42 24.09
N LEU A 108 2.74 -24.37 24.35
CA LEU A 108 2.68 -25.60 23.59
C LEU A 108 1.69 -25.41 22.44
N LEU A 109 2.16 -25.57 21.20
CA LEU A 109 1.32 -25.59 20.01
C LEU A 109 1.13 -27.02 19.52
N LEU A 110 -0.12 -27.48 19.51
CA LEU A 110 -0.56 -28.72 18.87
C LEU A 110 -1.24 -28.37 17.55
N SER A 111 -0.54 -28.58 16.43
CA SER A 111 -1.02 -28.23 15.09
C SER A 111 -1.03 -29.44 14.19
N GLY A 112 -2.18 -29.75 13.59
CA GLY A 112 -2.28 -30.79 12.55
C GLY A 112 -1.72 -30.33 11.20
N ASP A 113 -1.64 -29.02 10.99
CA ASP A 113 -1.13 -28.44 9.75
C ASP A 113 0.40 -28.24 9.81
N ALA A 114 1.07 -28.62 8.72
CA ALA A 114 2.51 -28.47 8.57
C ALA A 114 2.93 -26.98 8.56
N ASP A 115 2.13 -26.13 7.91
CA ASP A 115 2.37 -24.69 7.73
C ASP A 115 1.19 -23.84 8.24
N SER A 116 0.88 -23.99 9.53
CA SER A 116 -0.25 -23.29 10.15
C SER A 116 0.00 -21.78 10.24
N GLN A 117 -0.97 -20.97 9.81
CA GLN A 117 -0.94 -19.52 10.04
C GLN A 117 -0.99 -19.17 11.53
N VAL A 118 -1.58 -20.03 12.36
CA VAL A 118 -1.57 -19.88 13.83
C VAL A 118 -0.14 -19.99 14.36
N GLU A 119 0.66 -20.93 13.83
CA GLU A 119 2.07 -21.04 14.22
C GLU A 119 2.84 -19.77 13.85
N LYS A 120 2.66 -19.29 12.62
CA LYS A 120 3.29 -18.06 12.15
C LYS A 120 2.91 -16.89 13.03
N ALA A 121 1.62 -16.71 13.33
CA ALA A 121 1.11 -15.65 14.19
C ALA A 121 1.72 -15.70 15.60
N LEU A 122 1.81 -16.89 16.21
CA LEU A 122 2.42 -17.07 17.53
C LEU A 122 3.94 -16.80 17.51
N ARG A 123 4.63 -17.16 16.44
CA ARG A 123 6.09 -16.94 16.32
C ARG A 123 6.48 -15.50 15.97
N LEU A 124 5.53 -14.65 15.59
CA LEU A 124 5.82 -13.23 15.32
C LEU A 124 6.35 -12.52 16.57
N ASP A 125 5.78 -12.83 17.72
CA ASP A 125 6.10 -12.15 18.98
C ASP A 125 7.09 -12.97 19.82
N PRO A 126 8.31 -12.46 20.10
CA PRO A 126 9.34 -13.19 20.83
C PRO A 126 8.98 -13.43 22.31
N ARG A 127 7.90 -12.80 22.81
CA ARG A 127 7.36 -13.12 24.14
C ARG A 127 6.85 -14.56 24.22
N PHE A 128 6.61 -15.23 23.10
CA PHE A 128 6.17 -16.62 23.09
C PHE A 128 7.29 -17.58 22.71
N ILE A 129 7.64 -18.49 23.62
CA ILE A 129 8.53 -19.61 23.34
C ILE A 129 7.66 -20.79 22.91
N ILE A 130 7.63 -21.07 21.60
CA ILE A 130 6.73 -22.07 21.01
C ILE A 130 7.42 -23.43 20.90
N SER A 131 6.89 -24.41 21.65
CA SER A 131 7.15 -25.84 21.44
C SER A 131 6.05 -26.43 20.58
N LYS A 132 6.37 -27.05 19.44
CA LYS A 132 5.38 -27.60 18.50
C LYS A 132 5.36 -29.12 18.55
N ASN A 133 4.16 -29.70 18.73
CA ASN A 133 3.89 -31.15 18.61
C ASN A 133 4.89 -32.03 19.38
N ILE A 134 5.41 -31.55 20.51
CA ILE A 134 6.27 -32.35 21.38
C ILE A 134 5.40 -33.36 22.15
N ARG A 135 5.96 -34.51 22.51
CA ARG A 135 5.29 -35.40 23.47
C ARG A 135 5.34 -34.73 24.84
N PHE A 136 4.21 -34.76 25.55
CA PHE A 136 4.07 -34.14 26.86
C PHE A 136 3.30 -35.04 27.82
N ASN A 137 3.49 -34.80 29.10
CA ASN A 137 2.63 -35.29 30.18
C ASN A 137 2.31 -34.11 31.11
N THR A 138 1.44 -34.32 32.10
CA THR A 138 1.04 -33.25 33.01
C THR A 138 2.22 -32.60 33.74
N SER A 139 3.20 -33.41 34.19
CA SER A 139 4.39 -32.87 34.86
C SER A 139 5.21 -31.97 33.94
N VAL A 140 5.43 -32.36 32.68
CA VAL A 140 6.10 -31.52 31.68
C VAL A 140 5.34 -30.20 31.47
N LEU A 141 4.02 -30.23 31.36
CA LEU A 141 3.24 -29.00 31.15
C LEU A 141 3.31 -28.03 32.33
N VAL A 142 3.28 -28.56 33.56
CA VAL A 142 3.28 -27.75 34.79
C VAL A 142 4.70 -27.34 35.20
N ASP A 143 5.64 -28.30 35.20
CA ASP A 143 7.01 -28.12 35.70
C ASP A 143 7.86 -27.30 34.73
N ASP A 144 7.69 -27.46 33.41
CA ASP A 144 8.35 -26.61 32.41
C ASP A 144 7.67 -25.24 32.25
N GLY A 145 6.61 -24.99 33.03
CA GLY A 145 5.98 -23.67 33.15
C GLY A 145 5.20 -23.23 31.91
N TYR A 146 4.58 -24.15 31.17
CA TYR A 146 3.71 -23.80 30.04
C TYR A 146 2.51 -23.00 30.54
N LYS A 147 2.32 -21.79 30.00
CA LYS A 147 1.25 -20.87 30.42
C LYS A 147 -0.06 -21.08 29.67
N ALA A 148 0.03 -21.59 28.45
CA ALA A 148 -1.11 -21.95 27.62
C ALA A 148 -0.77 -23.09 26.66
N VAL A 149 -1.77 -23.89 26.32
CA VAL A 149 -1.73 -24.85 25.21
C VAL A 149 -2.64 -24.36 24.11
N VAL A 150 -2.10 -24.15 22.91
CA VAL A 150 -2.86 -23.77 21.71
C VAL A 150 -3.03 -25.00 20.83
N ILE A 151 -4.26 -25.33 20.49
CA ILE A 151 -4.62 -26.49 19.66
C ILE A 151 -5.25 -25.98 18.38
N SER A 152 -4.63 -26.24 17.23
CA SER A 152 -5.08 -25.77 15.93
C SER A 152 -5.24 -26.95 14.98
N ASN A 153 -6.48 -27.28 14.64
CA ASN A 153 -6.78 -28.35 13.67
C ASN A 153 -6.00 -29.66 13.94
N TYR A 154 -5.87 -30.05 15.22
CA TYR A 154 -5.11 -31.23 15.65
C TYR A 154 -6.04 -32.27 16.28
N ALA A 155 -5.84 -33.54 15.93
CA ALA A 155 -6.59 -34.66 16.48
C ALA A 155 -5.86 -35.22 17.70
N LEU A 156 -6.45 -35.04 18.89
CA LEU A 156 -5.88 -35.51 20.15
C LEU A 156 -6.10 -37.00 20.35
N ASP A 157 -5.09 -37.70 20.86
CA ASP A 157 -5.25 -39.07 21.35
C ASP A 157 -5.77 -39.11 22.81
N ALA A 158 -6.12 -40.33 23.28
CA ALA A 158 -6.68 -40.50 24.62
C ALA A 158 -5.69 -40.14 25.75
N ALA A 159 -4.38 -40.29 25.54
CA ALA A 159 -3.37 -39.96 26.54
C ALA A 159 -3.14 -38.44 26.60
N GLU A 160 -3.09 -37.76 25.46
CA GLU A 160 -3.03 -36.32 25.35
C GLU A 160 -4.25 -35.66 26.01
N ILE A 161 -5.46 -36.18 25.77
CA ILE A 161 -6.70 -35.70 26.42
C ILE A 161 -6.59 -35.81 27.95
N ALA A 162 -6.10 -36.94 28.46
CA ALA A 162 -5.93 -37.14 29.91
C ALA A 162 -4.91 -36.16 30.51
N ASN A 163 -3.78 -35.94 29.83
CA ASN A 163 -2.75 -35.00 30.26
C ASN A 163 -3.25 -33.55 30.23
N LEU A 164 -3.98 -33.14 29.19
CA LEU A 164 -4.55 -31.80 29.07
C LEU A 164 -5.65 -31.55 30.11
N SER A 165 -6.49 -32.55 30.41
CA SER A 165 -7.49 -32.46 31.47
C SER A 165 -6.84 -32.23 32.84
N ALA A 166 -5.78 -32.97 33.14
CA ALA A 166 -5.02 -32.78 34.38
C ALA A 166 -4.30 -31.42 34.43
N TYR A 167 -3.74 -30.96 33.31
CA TYR A 167 -3.14 -29.62 33.20
C TYR A 167 -4.17 -28.51 33.43
N PHE A 168 -5.36 -28.62 32.83
CA PHE A 168 -6.45 -27.68 33.03
C PHE A 168 -6.94 -27.65 34.48
N ALA A 169 -7.08 -28.83 35.11
CA ALA A 169 -7.43 -28.95 36.52
C ALA A 169 -6.39 -28.29 37.44
N ALA A 170 -5.11 -28.28 37.05
CA ALA A 170 -4.04 -27.59 37.75
C ALA A 170 -4.00 -26.06 37.51
N GLY A 171 -4.96 -25.50 36.75
CA GLY A 171 -5.03 -24.08 36.43
C GLY A 171 -4.44 -23.70 35.07
N GLY A 172 -4.11 -24.70 34.23
CA GLY A 172 -3.60 -24.48 32.89
C GLY A 172 -4.64 -23.90 31.93
N ASN A 173 -4.19 -23.08 30.97
CA ASN A 173 -5.06 -22.44 30.00
C ASN A 173 -5.01 -23.15 28.65
N ILE A 174 -6.15 -23.26 27.99
CA ILE A 174 -6.27 -23.93 26.69
C ILE A 174 -6.94 -23.01 25.69
N PHE A 175 -6.35 -22.86 24.51
CA PHE A 175 -6.95 -22.19 23.37
C PHE A 175 -7.17 -23.21 22.25
N VAL A 176 -8.42 -23.41 21.83
CA VAL A 176 -8.76 -24.32 20.73
C VAL A 176 -9.23 -23.52 19.53
N ILE A 177 -8.56 -23.73 18.40
CA ILE A 177 -8.91 -23.25 17.07
C ILE A 177 -9.37 -24.48 16.29
N PHE A 178 -10.67 -24.52 16.00
CA PHE A 178 -11.26 -25.68 15.34
C PHE A 178 -10.79 -25.80 13.88
N GLY A 179 -10.81 -27.03 13.38
CA GLY A 179 -10.66 -27.37 11.98
C GLY A 179 -11.29 -28.73 11.69
N PRO A 180 -11.16 -29.25 10.46
CA PRO A 180 -11.68 -30.56 10.06
C PRO A 180 -11.17 -31.71 10.94
N ALA A 181 -9.92 -31.66 11.43
CA ALA A 181 -9.37 -32.69 12.29
C ALA A 181 -9.78 -32.53 13.77
N SER A 182 -10.45 -31.44 14.13
CA SER A 182 -10.89 -31.15 15.50
C SER A 182 -12.21 -31.82 15.88
N GLU A 183 -12.75 -32.71 15.05
CA GLU A 183 -13.97 -33.49 15.38
C GLU A 183 -13.78 -34.38 16.63
N GLY A 184 -12.54 -34.77 16.95
CA GLY A 184 -12.18 -35.48 18.19
C GLY A 184 -12.21 -34.63 19.47
N MET A 185 -12.44 -33.32 19.38
CA MET A 185 -12.38 -32.40 20.53
C MET A 185 -13.53 -32.62 21.54
N ALA A 186 -14.60 -33.32 21.15
CA ALA A 186 -15.68 -33.69 22.07
C ALA A 186 -15.14 -34.50 23.27
N GLY A 187 -14.13 -35.34 23.06
CA GLY A 187 -13.48 -36.10 24.13
C GLY A 187 -12.74 -35.21 25.14
N LEU A 188 -12.09 -34.14 24.66
CA LEU A 188 -11.47 -33.14 25.54
C LEU A 188 -12.52 -32.36 26.32
N LEU A 189 -13.56 -31.84 25.66
CA LEU A 189 -14.60 -31.09 26.38
C LEU A 189 -15.26 -31.95 27.47
N ALA A 190 -15.57 -33.21 27.15
CA ALA A 190 -16.11 -34.16 28.12
C ALA A 190 -15.16 -34.41 29.31
N SER A 191 -13.85 -34.54 29.07
CA SER A 191 -12.86 -34.72 30.15
C SER A 191 -12.64 -33.46 31.01
N LEU A 192 -13.09 -32.30 30.54
CA LEU A 192 -13.12 -31.03 31.27
C LEU A 192 -14.46 -30.78 31.99
N ASN A 193 -15.35 -31.79 32.05
CA ASN A 193 -16.73 -31.68 32.55
C ASN A 193 -17.62 -30.72 31.75
N ILE A 194 -17.27 -30.45 30.50
CA ILE A 194 -18.04 -29.61 29.57
C ILE A 194 -18.81 -30.55 28.63
N THR A 195 -20.11 -30.66 28.86
CA THR A 195 -21.00 -31.35 27.90
C THR A 195 -21.34 -30.36 26.80
N ALA A 196 -21.00 -30.69 25.56
CA ALA A 196 -21.36 -29.91 24.39
C ALA A 196 -21.56 -30.82 23.18
N THR A 197 -22.50 -30.46 22.32
CA THR A 197 -22.69 -31.10 21.02
C THR A 197 -21.91 -30.30 19.98
N LEU A 198 -20.95 -30.97 19.34
CA LEU A 198 -20.16 -30.44 18.23
C LEU A 198 -20.72 -30.97 16.92
N ALA A 199 -21.02 -30.08 15.98
CA ALA A 199 -21.37 -30.43 14.60
C ALA A 199 -20.55 -29.59 13.63
N SER A 200 -20.24 -30.11 12.44
CA SER A 200 -19.53 -29.33 11.42
C SER A 200 -20.52 -28.59 10.51
N SER A 201 -20.32 -27.28 10.36
CA SER A 201 -20.98 -26.49 9.33
C SER A 201 -20.04 -26.38 8.14
N ASN A 202 -20.33 -27.17 7.10
CA ASN A 202 -19.58 -27.18 5.85
C ASN A 202 -20.34 -26.44 4.76
N ILE A 203 -20.20 -25.12 4.72
CA ILE A 203 -20.74 -24.32 3.61
C ILE A 203 -19.78 -24.45 2.41
N ALA A 204 -19.84 -25.61 1.74
CA ALA A 204 -18.96 -25.94 0.61
C ALA A 204 -19.35 -25.28 -0.72
N LYS A 205 -20.48 -24.57 -0.81
CA LYS A 205 -21.02 -24.08 -2.08
C LYS A 205 -20.52 -22.68 -2.44
N PRO A 206 -20.00 -22.47 -3.67
CA PRO A 206 -19.87 -21.14 -4.26
C PRO A 206 -21.27 -20.50 -4.35
N GLY A 207 -21.44 -19.29 -3.80
CA GLY A 207 -22.70 -18.53 -3.86
C GLY A 207 -23.52 -18.47 -2.58
N THR A 208 -23.16 -19.21 -1.53
CA THR A 208 -23.75 -19.05 -0.20
C THR A 208 -23.12 -17.84 0.52
N THR A 209 -23.96 -16.97 1.08
CA THR A 209 -23.52 -15.82 1.89
C THR A 209 -22.80 -16.31 3.13
N GLY A 210 -21.56 -15.86 3.33
CA GLY A 210 -20.85 -16.13 4.58
C GLY A 210 -21.53 -15.42 5.75
N ILE A 211 -21.21 -15.87 6.95
CA ILE A 211 -21.79 -15.38 8.19
C ILE A 211 -20.92 -14.25 8.75
N ASN A 212 -21.56 -13.15 9.16
CA ASN A 212 -20.87 -12.00 9.75
C ASN A 212 -20.78 -12.12 11.27
N TYR A 213 -19.77 -11.49 11.86
CA TYR A 213 -19.57 -11.43 13.30
C TYR A 213 -20.54 -10.45 13.95
N THR A 214 -21.05 -10.81 15.12
CA THR A 214 -21.69 -9.92 16.09
C THR A 214 -20.99 -10.04 17.43
N THR A 215 -20.80 -8.90 18.10
CA THR A 215 -20.06 -8.80 19.35
C THR A 215 -21.00 -8.94 20.55
N GLY A 216 -20.70 -9.86 21.46
CA GLY A 216 -21.53 -10.13 22.63
C GLY A 216 -21.11 -9.38 23.92
N GLN A 217 -19.85 -8.97 24.02
CA GLN A 217 -19.27 -8.34 25.22
C GLN A 217 -18.33 -7.18 24.83
N GLU A 218 -18.89 -5.99 24.58
CA GLU A 218 -18.13 -4.83 24.10
C GLU A 218 -17.00 -4.38 25.05
N ASN A 219 -17.13 -4.65 26.35
CA ASN A 219 -16.11 -4.33 27.36
C ASN A 219 -14.97 -5.36 27.42
N ASN A 220 -15.08 -6.50 26.73
CA ASN A 220 -14.00 -7.49 26.71
C ASN A 220 -12.85 -6.99 25.81
N PRO A 221 -11.58 -7.08 26.23
CA PRO A 221 -10.45 -6.57 25.46
C PRO A 221 -10.27 -7.22 24.09
N ILE A 222 -10.65 -8.50 23.97
CA ILE A 222 -10.61 -9.23 22.71
C ILE A 222 -11.60 -8.63 21.71
N VAL A 223 -12.73 -8.12 22.22
CA VAL A 223 -13.76 -7.47 21.40
C VAL A 223 -13.40 -6.02 21.11
N SER A 224 -12.91 -5.27 22.11
CA SER A 224 -12.65 -3.83 21.98
C SER A 224 -11.40 -3.49 21.16
N ASN A 225 -10.36 -4.33 21.18
CA ASN A 225 -9.09 -4.06 20.49
C ASN A 225 -9.08 -4.52 19.02
N VAL A 226 -10.15 -5.17 18.55
CA VAL A 226 -10.24 -5.74 17.22
C VAL A 226 -11.46 -5.17 16.49
N GLN A 227 -11.26 -4.62 15.30
CA GLN A 227 -12.36 -4.10 14.49
C GLN A 227 -13.09 -5.23 13.76
N TRP A 228 -13.98 -5.95 14.46
CA TRP A 228 -14.72 -7.11 13.92
C TRP A 228 -15.59 -6.79 12.70
N SER A 229 -15.99 -5.53 12.51
CA SER A 229 -16.71 -5.11 11.28
C SER A 229 -15.86 -5.20 10.01
N SER A 230 -14.52 -5.30 10.14
CA SER A 230 -13.60 -5.49 9.03
C SER A 230 -13.27 -6.96 8.75
N ALA A 231 -13.73 -7.88 9.61
CA ALA A 231 -13.45 -9.28 9.49
C ALA A 231 -14.20 -9.90 8.30
N PRO A 232 -13.57 -10.78 7.51
CA PRO A 232 -14.24 -11.51 6.43
C PRO A 232 -15.36 -12.40 6.95
N SER A 233 -16.36 -12.64 6.12
CA SER A 233 -17.44 -13.55 6.52
C SER A 233 -16.96 -15.00 6.64
N ILE A 234 -17.49 -15.70 7.64
CA ILE A 234 -17.15 -17.09 7.94
C ILE A 234 -17.97 -18.02 7.06
N ARG A 235 -17.35 -19.08 6.55
CA ARG A 235 -18.04 -20.14 5.79
C ARG A 235 -18.08 -21.45 6.55
N ASN A 236 -16.91 -21.95 6.94
CA ASN A 236 -16.82 -23.21 7.67
C ASN A 236 -16.58 -22.96 9.15
N HIS A 237 -17.34 -23.62 10.02
CA HIS A 237 -17.14 -23.52 11.46
C HIS A 237 -17.70 -24.74 12.17
N THR A 238 -17.27 -24.93 13.41
CA THR A 238 -17.85 -25.94 14.30
C THR A 238 -19.03 -25.32 15.06
N ILE A 239 -20.21 -25.90 14.91
CA ILE A 239 -21.39 -25.52 15.68
C ILE A 239 -21.24 -26.09 17.09
N LEU A 240 -21.29 -25.21 18.09
CA LEU A 240 -21.24 -25.54 19.50
C LEU A 240 -22.62 -25.32 20.12
N THR A 241 -23.28 -26.39 20.57
CA THR A 241 -24.62 -26.32 21.19
C THR A 241 -24.70 -27.16 22.46
N GLY A 242 -25.71 -26.91 23.29
CA GLY A 242 -25.98 -27.72 24.49
C GLY A 242 -24.88 -27.65 25.56
N VAL A 243 -24.17 -26.52 25.66
CA VAL A 243 -23.09 -26.31 26.63
C VAL A 243 -23.67 -26.26 28.05
N ASN A 244 -23.22 -27.14 28.94
CA ASN A 244 -23.68 -27.23 30.34
C ASN A 244 -23.05 -26.19 31.29
N VAL A 245 -22.04 -25.46 30.83
CA VAL A 245 -21.39 -24.35 31.55
C VAL A 245 -21.87 -23.02 30.96
N THR A 246 -22.06 -21.99 31.78
CA THR A 246 -22.42 -20.64 31.31
C THR A 246 -21.31 -20.07 30.42
N PRO A 247 -21.50 -19.96 29.10
CA PRO A 247 -20.47 -19.49 28.20
C PRO A 247 -20.41 -17.96 28.20
N VAL A 248 -19.20 -17.39 28.23
CA VAL A 248 -19.01 -15.98 27.91
C VAL A 248 -18.81 -15.89 26.40
N ILE A 249 -19.89 -15.56 25.69
CA ILE A 249 -19.89 -15.44 24.23
C ILE A 249 -19.33 -14.07 23.86
N LEU A 250 -18.15 -14.08 23.25
CA LEU A 250 -17.47 -12.86 22.78
C LEU A 250 -17.92 -12.51 21.37
N LEU A 251 -18.06 -13.53 20.52
CA LEU A 251 -18.50 -13.39 19.13
C LEU A 251 -19.54 -14.44 18.80
N SER A 252 -20.57 -14.06 18.05
CA SER A 252 -21.59 -14.95 17.51
C SER A 252 -21.97 -14.58 16.08
N ASP A 253 -22.79 -15.42 15.47
CA ASP A 253 -23.51 -15.12 14.22
C ASP A 253 -24.48 -13.94 14.42
N ALA A 254 -24.49 -13.02 13.45
CA ALA A 254 -25.39 -11.87 13.39
C ALA A 254 -26.87 -12.23 13.12
N SER A 255 -27.12 -13.38 12.51
CA SER A 255 -28.45 -13.85 12.11
C SER A 255 -29.09 -14.80 13.13
N ALA A 256 -28.31 -15.42 14.01
CA ALA A 256 -28.78 -16.24 15.11
C ALA A 256 -27.77 -16.27 16.27
N SER A 257 -28.21 -16.03 17.50
CA SER A 257 -27.37 -16.14 18.71
C SER A 257 -26.89 -17.58 19.01
N ASP A 258 -27.34 -18.58 18.25
CA ASP A 258 -27.14 -20.00 18.53
C ASP A 258 -25.81 -20.56 18.01
N HIS A 259 -25.00 -19.76 17.31
CA HIS A 259 -23.72 -20.18 16.76
C HIS A 259 -22.60 -19.25 17.25
N PRO A 260 -21.96 -19.58 18.38
CA PRO A 260 -20.88 -18.75 18.88
C PRO A 260 -19.57 -19.03 18.11
N PHE A 261 -18.86 -17.96 17.79
CA PHE A 261 -17.58 -17.99 17.07
C PHE A 261 -16.37 -17.90 17.97
N LEU A 262 -16.49 -17.16 19.07
CA LEU A 262 -15.45 -17.07 20.09
C LEU A 262 -16.10 -17.12 21.47
N VAL A 263 -15.73 -18.12 22.25
CA VAL A 263 -16.31 -18.39 23.58
C VAL A 263 -15.22 -18.59 24.60
N GLU A 264 -15.35 -17.90 25.73
CA GLU A 264 -14.63 -18.21 26.95
C GLU A 264 -15.50 -19.11 27.84
N LEU A 265 -14.93 -20.25 28.23
CA LEU A 265 -15.52 -21.21 29.16
C LEU A 265 -14.65 -21.28 30.40
N VAL A 266 -15.28 -21.06 31.56
CA VAL A 266 -14.65 -21.21 32.89
C VAL A 266 -15.49 -22.18 33.70
N PRO A 267 -15.19 -23.50 33.63
CA PRO A 267 -15.88 -24.50 34.43
C PRO A 267 -15.78 -24.20 35.93
N ALA A 268 -16.86 -24.48 36.67
CA ALA A 268 -16.86 -24.28 38.11
C ALA A 268 -15.81 -25.17 38.79
N GLY A 269 -14.92 -24.56 39.58
CA GLY A 269 -13.89 -25.28 40.33
C GLY A 269 -12.58 -25.54 39.58
N SER A 270 -12.46 -25.17 38.30
CA SER A 270 -11.16 -25.15 37.61
C SER A 270 -10.49 -23.78 37.74
N GLY A 271 -9.17 -23.78 38.00
CA GLY A 271 -8.37 -22.55 37.96
C GLY A 271 -8.01 -22.08 36.54
N GLY A 272 -8.28 -22.92 35.52
CA GLY A 272 -7.90 -22.69 34.13
C GLY A 272 -9.02 -22.06 33.30
N LYS A 273 -8.63 -21.38 32.21
CA LYS A 273 -9.55 -20.81 31.20
C LYS A 273 -9.47 -21.57 29.89
N LEU A 274 -10.63 -21.84 29.28
CA LEU A 274 -10.73 -22.45 27.97
C LEU A 274 -11.31 -21.44 26.98
N MET A 275 -10.55 -21.13 25.93
CA MET A 275 -11.04 -20.32 24.81
C MET A 275 -11.29 -21.20 23.60
N LEU A 276 -12.46 -21.03 22.96
CA LEU A 276 -12.87 -21.78 21.78
C LEU A 276 -13.10 -20.82 20.62
N PHE A 277 -12.33 -20.95 19.55
CA PHE A 277 -12.55 -20.28 18.26
C PHE A 277 -13.07 -21.27 17.24
N THR A 278 -14.37 -21.21 16.97
CA THR A 278 -15.09 -22.20 16.16
C THR A 278 -14.94 -22.05 14.64
N PRO A 279 -14.67 -20.86 14.06
CA PRO A 279 -14.34 -20.75 12.65
C PRO A 279 -13.08 -21.53 12.32
N TRP A 280 -13.10 -22.26 11.21
CA TRP A 280 -11.94 -23.06 10.83
C TRP A 280 -10.81 -22.18 10.31
N ALA A 281 -9.61 -22.34 10.85
CA ALA A 281 -8.38 -21.71 10.35
C ALA A 281 -7.45 -22.81 9.83
N VAL A 282 -7.56 -23.11 8.53
CA VAL A 282 -6.80 -24.16 7.85
C VAL A 282 -6.23 -23.58 6.56
N PRO A 283 -4.92 -23.74 6.31
CA PRO A 283 -4.27 -23.19 5.13
C PRO A 283 -4.99 -23.58 3.83
N GLY A 284 -5.39 -22.59 3.04
CA GLY A 284 -6.10 -22.79 1.77
C GLY A 284 -7.55 -23.28 1.91
N GLY A 285 -8.10 -23.30 3.12
CA GLY A 285 -9.49 -23.68 3.38
C GLY A 285 -10.51 -22.60 2.99
N ASN A 286 -11.80 -22.90 3.21
CA ASN A 286 -12.90 -22.00 2.85
C ASN A 286 -12.90 -20.64 3.59
N ASN A 287 -12.18 -20.55 4.71
CA ASN A 287 -12.00 -19.32 5.49
C ASN A 287 -10.61 -18.70 5.31
N TYR A 288 -9.88 -19.03 4.25
CA TYR A 288 -8.54 -18.49 4.01
C TYR A 288 -8.49 -16.95 4.06
N GLN A 289 -9.58 -16.26 3.73
CA GLN A 289 -9.68 -14.80 3.87
C GLN A 289 -9.52 -14.33 5.33
N VAL A 290 -10.04 -15.09 6.30
CA VAL A 290 -9.91 -14.79 7.74
C VAL A 290 -8.44 -14.87 8.17
N GLU A 291 -7.67 -15.82 7.64
CA GLU A 291 -6.23 -15.94 7.92
C GLU A 291 -5.41 -14.78 7.34
N LEU A 292 -5.88 -14.18 6.23
CA LEU A 292 -5.24 -13.02 5.59
C LEU A 292 -5.67 -11.68 6.17
N TRP A 293 -6.65 -11.68 7.07
CA TRP A 293 -7.17 -10.47 7.66
C TRP A 293 -6.09 -9.79 8.53
N PRO A 294 -5.87 -8.47 8.44
CA PRO A 294 -4.82 -7.76 9.17
C PRO A 294 -4.85 -7.95 10.69
N TYR A 295 -6.02 -8.21 11.28
CA TYR A 295 -6.15 -8.47 12.71
C TYR A 295 -5.95 -9.95 13.08
N PHE A 296 -5.83 -10.89 12.14
CA PHE A 296 -5.74 -12.32 12.45
C PHE A 296 -4.55 -12.62 13.37
N ASN A 297 -3.35 -12.17 12.99
CA ASN A 297 -2.15 -12.37 13.80
C ASN A 297 -2.28 -11.73 15.18
N TYR A 298 -2.82 -10.50 15.23
CA TYR A 298 -3.05 -9.80 16.49
C TYR A 298 -4.10 -10.49 17.35
N MET A 299 -5.15 -11.05 16.77
CA MET A 299 -6.20 -11.79 17.49
C MET A 299 -5.61 -13.05 18.14
N ILE A 300 -4.77 -13.81 17.41
CA ILE A 300 -4.08 -14.97 17.98
C ILE A 300 -3.19 -14.54 19.15
N PHE A 301 -2.41 -13.48 18.97
CA PHE A 301 -1.59 -12.89 20.04
C PHE A 301 -2.43 -12.43 21.24
N LEU A 302 -3.52 -11.70 21.00
CA LEU A 302 -4.40 -11.09 21.99
C LEU A 302 -5.11 -12.14 22.84
N VAL A 303 -5.71 -13.14 22.19
CA VAL A 303 -6.39 -14.26 22.87
C VAL A 303 -5.40 -15.06 23.71
N THR A 304 -4.24 -15.38 23.13
CA THR A 304 -3.21 -16.15 23.83
C THR A 304 -2.66 -15.39 25.03
N SER A 305 -2.41 -14.09 24.89
CA SER A 305 -1.98 -13.20 25.98
C SER A 305 -3.03 -13.08 27.08
N TYR A 306 -4.29 -12.87 26.69
CA TYR A 306 -5.41 -12.75 27.61
C TYR A 306 -5.60 -13.99 28.48
N LEU A 307 -5.35 -15.18 27.93
CA LEU A 307 -5.49 -16.44 28.67
C LEU A 307 -4.56 -16.55 29.87
N PHE A 308 -3.33 -16.04 29.79
CA PHE A 308 -2.37 -16.18 30.90
C PHE A 308 -2.15 -14.91 31.72
N THR A 309 -2.35 -13.70 31.17
CA THR A 309 -2.24 -12.47 31.97
C THR A 309 -3.52 -12.21 32.76
N GLY A 310 -4.69 -12.51 32.17
CA GLY A 310 -6.00 -12.18 32.74
C GLY A 310 -6.27 -10.67 32.91
N ASP A 311 -5.27 -9.82 32.67
CA ASP A 311 -5.34 -8.37 32.82
C ASP A 311 -5.29 -7.68 31.45
N PRO A 312 -6.42 -7.06 31.03
CA PRO A 312 -6.51 -6.22 29.84
C PRO A 312 -5.41 -5.16 29.70
N ALA A 313 -5.00 -4.56 30.82
CA ALA A 313 -4.12 -3.39 30.81
C ALA A 313 -2.68 -3.72 30.42
N THR A 314 -2.31 -5.00 30.49
CA THR A 314 -0.97 -5.50 30.15
C THR A 314 -0.81 -5.84 28.68
N ILE A 315 -1.91 -5.90 27.92
CA ILE A 315 -1.89 -6.32 26.53
C ILE A 315 -1.84 -5.08 25.62
N PRO A 316 -0.84 -4.95 24.74
CA PRO A 316 -0.78 -3.82 23.82
C PRO A 316 -2.00 -3.81 22.91
N THR A 317 -2.53 -2.61 22.63
CA THR A 317 -3.55 -2.37 21.60
C THR A 317 -3.01 -2.73 20.21
N PHE A 318 -3.89 -2.88 19.21
CA PHE A 318 -3.46 -3.17 17.84
C PHE A 318 -2.43 -2.15 17.34
N ALA A 319 -2.65 -0.86 17.58
CA ALA A 319 -1.74 0.21 17.16
C ALA A 319 -0.35 0.15 17.80
N SER A 320 -0.30 -0.25 19.09
CA SER A 320 0.93 -0.29 19.87
C SER A 320 1.68 -1.61 19.77
N TRP A 321 1.04 -2.66 19.22
CA TRP A 321 1.68 -3.94 19.00
C TRP A 321 2.67 -3.84 17.84
N GLU A 322 3.95 -4.08 18.12
CA GLU A 322 5.07 -3.88 17.18
C GLU A 322 4.91 -4.65 15.85
N TYR A 323 4.26 -5.81 15.87
CA TYR A 323 4.06 -6.65 14.70
C TYR A 323 2.74 -6.38 13.96
N SER A 324 1.96 -5.38 14.40
CA SER A 324 0.77 -4.95 13.69
C SER A 324 1.15 -4.28 12.36
N PRO A 325 0.34 -4.47 11.30
CA PRO A 325 0.56 -3.86 9.99
C PRO A 325 0.09 -2.40 9.98
N VAL A 326 0.60 -1.59 10.91
CA VAL A 326 0.38 -0.13 10.99
C VAL A 326 1.73 0.58 10.97
N PRO A 327 1.80 1.83 10.54
CA PRO A 327 3.03 2.61 10.61
C PRO A 327 3.41 2.86 12.07
N HIS A 328 4.56 2.34 12.48
CA HIS A 328 5.11 2.57 13.82
C HIS A 328 5.88 3.89 13.89
N ALA A 329 6.45 4.21 15.06
CA ALA A 329 7.20 5.45 15.25
C ALA A 329 8.32 5.64 14.21
N GLY A 330 9.09 4.58 13.92
CA GLY A 330 10.14 4.61 12.90
C GLY A 330 9.60 4.86 11.49
N ASP A 331 8.50 4.22 11.13
CA ASP A 331 7.86 4.40 9.82
C ASP A 331 7.26 5.79 9.69
N THR A 332 6.60 6.29 10.73
CA THR A 332 6.00 7.62 10.78
C THR A 332 7.06 8.71 10.59
N ILE A 333 8.21 8.58 11.24
CA ILE A 333 9.35 9.48 11.05
C ILE A 333 9.86 9.39 9.60
N THR A 334 9.99 8.18 9.06
CA THR A 334 10.46 7.95 7.68
C THR A 334 9.52 8.57 6.65
N ILE A 335 8.21 8.35 6.80
CA ILE A 335 7.17 8.97 5.97
C ILE A 335 7.24 10.49 6.11
N GLY A 336 7.37 11.01 7.34
CA GLY A 336 7.53 12.43 7.61
C GLY A 336 8.73 13.03 6.87
N ILE A 337 9.91 12.40 6.96
CA ILE A 337 11.12 12.83 6.25
C ILE A 337 10.92 12.80 4.74
N LEU A 338 10.35 11.71 4.21
CA LEU A 338 10.10 11.54 2.77
C LEU A 338 9.22 12.68 2.25
N VAL A 339 8.07 12.89 2.90
CA VAL A 339 7.09 13.86 2.45
C VAL A 339 7.59 15.31 2.66
N CYS A 340 8.29 15.60 3.76
CA CYS A 340 8.96 16.89 3.96
C CYS A 340 10.01 17.15 2.89
N THR A 341 10.80 16.13 2.51
CA THR A 341 11.81 16.25 1.45
C THR A 341 11.16 16.56 0.10
N LEU A 342 10.09 15.85 -0.25
CA LEU A 342 9.30 16.14 -1.46
C LEU A 342 8.75 17.56 -1.46
N GLY A 343 8.25 18.03 -0.30
CA GLY A 343 7.77 19.39 -0.13
C GLY A 343 8.89 20.43 -0.33
N ILE A 344 10.03 20.27 0.34
CA ILE A 344 11.19 21.17 0.21
C ILE A 344 11.65 21.23 -1.25
N VAL A 345 11.73 20.10 -1.94
CA VAL A 345 12.10 20.04 -3.36
C VAL A 345 11.09 20.79 -4.23
N ALA A 346 9.79 20.54 -4.04
CA ALA A 346 8.74 21.20 -4.82
C ALA A 346 8.69 22.72 -4.61
N PHE A 347 8.71 23.18 -3.36
CA PHE A 347 8.77 24.60 -3.04
C PHE A 347 10.09 25.22 -3.51
N GLY A 348 11.22 24.53 -3.35
CA GLY A 348 12.52 24.95 -3.84
C GLY A 348 12.54 25.16 -5.34
N LEU A 349 11.99 24.20 -6.11
CA LEU A 349 11.82 24.31 -7.56
C LEU A 349 10.91 25.48 -7.95
N PHE A 350 9.80 25.68 -7.23
CA PHE A 350 8.90 26.81 -7.45
C PHE A 350 9.62 28.15 -7.24
N PHE A 351 10.29 28.34 -6.10
CA PHE A 351 11.00 29.59 -5.80
C PHE A 351 12.18 29.83 -6.75
N TYR A 352 12.92 28.78 -7.08
CA TYR A 352 14.00 28.84 -8.07
C TYR A 352 13.47 29.30 -9.44
N GLN A 353 12.40 28.66 -9.93
CA GLN A 353 11.83 29.01 -11.22
C GLN A 353 11.19 30.40 -11.21
N ARG A 354 10.51 30.78 -10.11
CA ARG A 354 9.93 32.12 -9.95
C ARG A 354 11.01 33.21 -9.98
N ARG A 355 12.14 32.99 -9.29
CA ARG A 355 13.28 33.93 -9.30
C ARG A 355 13.90 34.03 -10.69
N ARG A 356 14.02 32.91 -11.39
CA ARG A 356 14.53 32.86 -12.77
C ARG A 356 13.60 33.56 -13.77
N SER A 357 12.29 33.32 -13.67
CA SER A 357 11.28 33.92 -14.55
C SER A 357 11.25 35.44 -14.41
N ARG A 358 11.31 35.98 -13.18
CA ARG A 358 11.43 37.43 -12.95
C ARG A 358 12.66 38.03 -13.64
N ARG A 359 13.81 37.35 -13.56
CA ARG A 359 15.04 37.80 -14.25
C ARG A 359 14.90 37.75 -15.77
N SER A 360 14.27 36.71 -16.34
CA SER A 360 14.12 36.63 -17.80
C SER A 360 13.07 37.59 -18.33
N GLN A 361 11.99 37.88 -17.58
CA GLN A 361 11.01 38.90 -17.96
C GLN A 361 11.65 40.28 -18.05
N ILE A 362 12.52 40.65 -17.10
CA ILE A 362 13.27 41.92 -17.15
C ILE A 362 14.12 42.00 -18.43
N ILE A 363 14.86 40.94 -18.76
CA ILE A 363 15.71 40.89 -19.96
C ILE A 363 14.87 40.90 -21.25
N LEU A 364 13.72 40.22 -21.27
CA LEU A 364 12.81 40.20 -22.41
C LEU A 364 12.10 41.54 -22.58
N SER A 365 11.69 42.22 -21.51
CA SER A 365 11.09 43.56 -21.58
C SER A 365 12.09 44.61 -22.03
N GLU A 366 13.36 44.51 -21.59
CA GLU A 366 14.42 45.41 -22.03
C GLU A 366 14.73 45.22 -23.52
N LYS A 367 14.85 43.97 -23.98
CA LYS A 367 15.03 43.66 -25.41
C LYS A 367 13.81 44.00 -26.26
N ALA A 368 12.61 43.73 -25.78
CA ALA A 368 11.37 44.06 -26.48
C ALA A 368 11.17 45.57 -26.56
N MET A 369 11.49 46.33 -25.51
CA MET A 369 11.47 47.80 -25.55
C MET A 369 12.55 48.35 -26.49
N ALA A 370 13.74 47.77 -26.52
CA ALA A 370 14.79 48.13 -27.48
C ALA A 370 14.34 47.85 -28.93
N GLU A 371 13.71 46.70 -29.20
CA GLU A 371 13.20 46.34 -30.52
C GLU A 371 12.02 47.22 -30.94
N ILE A 372 11.07 47.51 -30.04
CA ILE A 372 9.95 48.43 -30.30
C ILE A 372 10.46 49.85 -30.57
N THR A 373 11.51 50.28 -29.87
CA THR A 373 12.16 51.58 -30.14
C THR A 373 12.85 51.59 -31.51
N ARG A 374 13.43 50.45 -31.92
CA ARG A 374 14.02 50.27 -33.25
C ARG A 374 12.98 50.28 -34.36
N ILE A 375 11.88 49.57 -34.19
CA ILE A 375 10.76 49.50 -35.15
C ILE A 375 10.05 50.87 -35.26
N LYS A 376 9.93 51.62 -34.16
CA LYS A 376 9.42 53.01 -34.21
C LYS A 376 10.40 54.01 -34.85
N GLY A 377 11.70 53.73 -34.84
CA GLY A 377 12.73 54.54 -35.51
C GLY A 377 12.90 54.19 -36.99
N GLU A 378 12.57 52.97 -37.39
CA GLU A 378 12.70 52.43 -38.76
C GLU A 378 11.30 52.09 -39.33
N GLY A 379 10.51 53.09 -39.73
CA GLY A 379 9.44 52.93 -40.74
C GLY A 379 8.20 52.09 -40.35
N GLY A 380 7.07 52.78 -40.14
CA GLY A 380 5.76 52.20 -39.79
C GLY A 380 4.99 51.49 -40.91
N GLU A 381 5.60 50.60 -41.70
CA GLU A 381 4.88 49.90 -42.79
C GLU A 381 5.02 48.38 -42.84
N GLN A 382 5.78 47.75 -41.94
CA GLN A 382 6.11 46.31 -42.06
C GLN A 382 5.40 45.37 -41.07
N SER A 383 4.47 45.87 -40.25
CA SER A 383 3.81 45.05 -39.22
C SER A 383 2.55 44.31 -39.70
N GLU A 384 2.03 44.62 -40.90
CA GLU A 384 0.77 44.06 -41.40
C GLU A 384 0.95 42.77 -42.22
N SER A 385 2.17 42.48 -42.70
CA SER A 385 2.43 41.35 -43.60
C SER A 385 2.78 40.02 -42.92
N LEU A 386 2.96 40.00 -41.59
CA LEU A 386 3.20 38.78 -40.82
C LEU A 386 1.91 38.14 -40.25
N GLU A 387 0.79 38.85 -40.30
CA GLU A 387 -0.50 38.37 -39.76
C GLU A 387 -1.30 37.51 -40.76
N HIS A 388 -0.82 37.39 -42.01
CA HIS A 388 -1.50 36.69 -43.11
C HIS A 388 -0.73 35.49 -43.67
N ALA A 389 0.30 35.01 -42.97
CA ALA A 389 0.94 33.75 -43.32
C ALA A 389 0.05 32.57 -42.89
N ASP A 390 -0.67 32.03 -43.88
CA ASP A 390 -1.26 30.68 -43.93
C ASP A 390 -2.65 30.43 -43.27
N THR A 391 -3.62 31.33 -43.46
CA THR A 391 -5.04 31.03 -43.16
C THR A 391 -5.76 30.26 -44.28
N SER A 392 -5.05 29.78 -45.31
CA SER A 392 -5.66 29.07 -46.45
C SER A 392 -5.82 27.56 -46.26
N ASP A 393 -5.25 26.96 -45.22
CA ASP A 393 -5.50 25.55 -44.95
C ASP A 393 -6.90 25.37 -44.37
N ALA A 394 -7.78 24.67 -45.10
CA ALA A 394 -9.14 24.37 -44.64
C ALA A 394 -9.13 23.62 -43.30
N TRP A 395 -8.02 22.98 -42.96
CA TRP A 395 -7.76 22.32 -41.68
C TRP A 395 -7.42 23.28 -40.53
N GLU A 396 -6.92 24.49 -40.80
CA GLU A 396 -6.65 25.51 -39.78
C GLU A 396 -7.95 26.20 -39.33
N GLN A 397 -8.98 26.22 -40.19
CA GLN A 397 -10.26 26.86 -39.91
C GLN A 397 -11.00 26.22 -38.73
N ILE A 398 -11.64 27.05 -37.91
CA ILE A 398 -12.44 26.59 -36.77
C ILE A 398 -13.72 25.95 -37.32
N GLY A 399 -13.83 24.63 -37.27
CA GLY A 399 -14.99 23.89 -37.77
C GLY A 399 -15.19 22.53 -37.11
N THR A 400 -16.34 21.90 -37.38
CA THR A 400 -16.75 20.59 -36.82
C THR A 400 -15.76 19.46 -37.15
N HIS A 401 -15.02 19.57 -38.26
CA HIS A 401 -13.99 18.60 -38.65
C HIS A 401 -12.89 18.42 -37.58
N LYS A 402 -12.51 19.47 -36.83
CA LYS A 402 -11.54 19.35 -35.72
C LYS A 402 -12.10 18.56 -34.54
N GLN A 403 -13.37 18.79 -34.20
CA GLN A 403 -14.05 18.06 -33.11
C GLN A 403 -14.24 16.59 -33.49
N ILE A 404 -14.69 16.31 -34.72
CA ILE A 404 -14.85 14.94 -35.24
C ILE A 404 -13.50 14.23 -35.34
N SER A 405 -12.45 14.91 -35.82
CA SER A 405 -11.11 14.34 -35.90
C SER A 405 -10.52 14.04 -34.52
N GLY A 406 -10.63 14.97 -33.57
CA GLY A 406 -10.21 14.74 -32.18
C GLY A 406 -10.98 13.61 -31.52
N PHE A 407 -12.29 13.53 -31.76
CA PHE A 407 -13.12 12.41 -31.30
C PHE A 407 -12.68 11.07 -31.90
N LEU A 408 -12.52 10.98 -33.24
CA LEU A 408 -12.13 9.73 -33.90
C LEU A 408 -10.72 9.29 -33.49
N PHE A 409 -9.76 10.22 -33.45
CA PHE A 409 -8.40 9.92 -32.98
C PHE A 409 -8.41 9.45 -31.53
N GLY A 410 -9.12 10.17 -30.65
CA GLY A 410 -9.29 9.80 -29.26
C GLY A 410 -9.98 8.43 -29.09
N LEU A 411 -10.98 8.12 -29.91
CA LEU A 411 -11.67 6.83 -29.91
C LEU A 411 -10.74 5.68 -30.32
N PHE A 412 -10.01 5.81 -31.43
CA PHE A 412 -9.11 4.75 -31.90
C PHE A 412 -7.90 4.58 -30.99
N ALA A 413 -7.29 5.69 -30.53
CA ALA A 413 -6.23 5.64 -29.53
C ALA A 413 -6.74 5.04 -28.21
N GLY A 414 -7.95 5.41 -27.79
CA GLY A 414 -8.62 4.89 -26.61
C GLY A 414 -8.91 3.39 -26.71
N ILE A 415 -9.36 2.88 -27.85
CA ILE A 415 -9.54 1.44 -28.08
C ILE A 415 -8.18 0.72 -28.07
N LEU A 416 -7.19 1.26 -28.78
CA LEU A 416 -5.86 0.65 -28.90
C LEU A 416 -5.14 0.57 -27.54
N LEU A 417 -5.19 1.63 -26.73
CA LEU A 417 -4.61 1.67 -25.38
C LEU A 417 -5.52 1.00 -24.35
N GLY A 418 -6.83 0.99 -24.60
CA GLY A 418 -7.83 0.37 -23.74
C GLY A 418 -7.70 -1.14 -23.68
N ILE A 419 -7.33 -1.82 -24.79
CA ILE A 419 -7.15 -3.28 -24.78
C ILE A 419 -6.03 -3.71 -23.81
N PRO A 420 -4.78 -3.19 -23.90
CA PRO A 420 -3.75 -3.46 -22.91
C PRO A 420 -4.20 -3.13 -21.48
N GLN A 421 -4.89 -2.00 -21.28
CA GLN A 421 -5.38 -1.60 -19.95
C GLN A 421 -6.43 -2.57 -19.39
N ILE A 422 -7.37 -3.06 -20.21
CA ILE A 422 -8.38 -4.05 -19.82
C ILE A 422 -7.71 -5.40 -19.52
N VAL A 423 -6.74 -5.82 -20.31
CA VAL A 423 -5.96 -7.04 -20.04
C VAL A 423 -5.18 -6.89 -18.73
N LEU A 424 -4.53 -5.74 -18.54
CA LEU A 424 -3.78 -5.44 -17.32
C LEU A 424 -4.69 -5.48 -16.09
N THR A 425 -5.84 -4.78 -16.13
CA THR A 425 -6.73 -4.64 -14.97
C THR A 425 -7.66 -5.83 -14.73
N GLY A 426 -8.13 -6.49 -15.79
CA GLY A 426 -9.09 -7.61 -15.70
C GLY A 426 -8.45 -8.99 -15.64
N VAL A 427 -7.23 -9.15 -16.15
CA VAL A 427 -6.53 -10.45 -16.18
C VAL A 427 -5.26 -10.40 -15.35
N VAL A 428 -4.37 -9.45 -15.63
CA VAL A 428 -3.02 -9.47 -15.02
C VAL A 428 -3.08 -9.15 -13.53
N PHE A 429 -3.74 -8.05 -13.20
CA PHE A 429 -3.79 -7.53 -11.85
C PHE A 429 -4.47 -8.51 -10.88
N PRO A 430 -5.69 -9.04 -11.16
CA PRO A 430 -6.38 -9.90 -10.20
C PRO A 430 -5.81 -11.32 -10.14
N ARG A 431 -5.04 -11.77 -11.14
CA ARG A 431 -4.49 -13.15 -11.16
C ARG A 431 -3.06 -13.24 -10.66
N TRP A 432 -2.23 -12.23 -10.93
CA TRP A 432 -0.79 -12.33 -10.66
C TRP A 432 -0.24 -11.26 -9.72
N ILE A 433 -0.83 -10.06 -9.67
CA ILE A 433 -0.29 -8.95 -8.87
C ILE A 433 -1.02 -8.85 -7.52
N MET A 434 -2.35 -8.88 -7.54
CA MET A 434 -3.21 -8.72 -6.37
C MET A 434 -4.30 -9.81 -6.38
N PRO A 435 -3.96 -11.07 -6.05
CA PRO A 435 -4.90 -12.19 -6.06
C PRO A 435 -5.89 -12.18 -4.90
N PHE A 436 -5.92 -11.11 -4.10
CA PHE A 436 -6.73 -10.99 -2.90
C PHE A 436 -7.87 -9.97 -3.14
N PRO A 437 -9.11 -10.43 -3.43
CA PRO A 437 -10.24 -9.55 -3.71
C PRO A 437 -10.56 -8.58 -2.57
N GLN A 438 -10.25 -8.97 -1.33
CA GLN A 438 -10.45 -8.12 -0.15
C GLN A 438 -9.58 -6.86 -0.20
N VAL A 439 -8.29 -7.01 -0.53
CA VAL A 439 -7.36 -5.89 -0.67
C VAL A 439 -7.79 -4.97 -1.81
N ALA A 440 -8.25 -5.55 -2.93
CA ALA A 440 -8.79 -4.78 -4.04
C ALA A 440 -10.02 -3.95 -3.61
N GLY A 441 -10.95 -4.55 -2.86
CA GLY A 441 -12.12 -3.87 -2.31
C GLY A 441 -11.76 -2.70 -1.38
N TRP A 442 -10.80 -2.87 -0.48
CA TRP A 442 -10.30 -1.79 0.37
C TRP A 442 -9.67 -0.66 -0.44
N PHE A 443 -8.84 -1.01 -1.42
CA PHE A 443 -8.17 -0.02 -2.26
C PHE A 443 -9.18 0.79 -3.10
N ASP A 444 -10.23 0.15 -3.62
CA ASP A 444 -11.29 0.84 -4.36
C ASP A 444 -12.15 1.73 -3.46
N TRP A 445 -12.43 1.31 -2.23
CA TRP A 445 -13.10 2.17 -1.24
C TRP A 445 -12.26 3.42 -0.94
N ILE A 446 -10.95 3.26 -0.71
CA ILE A 446 -10.01 4.37 -0.46
C ILE A 446 -10.00 5.33 -1.65
N LYS A 447 -9.87 4.84 -2.90
CA LYS A 447 -9.90 5.69 -4.09
C LYS A 447 -11.18 6.53 -4.17
N GLN A 448 -12.33 5.91 -3.94
CA GLN A 448 -13.63 6.60 -4.01
C GLN A 448 -13.75 7.67 -2.92
N PHE A 449 -13.34 7.35 -1.70
CA PHE A 449 -13.33 8.30 -0.59
C PHE A 449 -12.44 9.52 -0.92
N PHE A 450 -11.22 9.28 -1.40
CA PHE A 450 -10.28 10.36 -1.72
C PHE A 450 -10.60 11.11 -3.01
N GLN A 451 -11.42 10.57 -3.91
CA GLN A 451 -11.84 11.27 -5.13
C GLN A 451 -12.49 12.63 -4.83
N ALA A 452 -13.31 12.70 -3.78
CA ALA A 452 -13.93 13.96 -3.35
C ALA A 452 -12.88 14.96 -2.82
N VAL A 453 -11.90 14.47 -2.05
CA VAL A 453 -10.78 15.27 -1.55
C VAL A 453 -9.97 15.83 -2.73
N TRP A 454 -9.65 15.01 -3.71
CA TRP A 454 -8.91 15.43 -4.91
C TRP A 454 -9.65 16.48 -5.73
N MET A 455 -10.96 16.30 -5.90
CA MET A 455 -11.79 17.29 -6.57
C MET A 455 -11.81 18.63 -5.82
N ALA A 456 -11.89 18.60 -4.49
CA ALA A 456 -11.89 19.80 -3.66
C ALA A 456 -10.57 20.58 -3.79
N PHE A 457 -9.42 19.90 -3.79
CA PHE A 457 -8.12 20.56 -3.92
C PHE A 457 -7.77 20.98 -5.37
N ASP A 458 -8.41 20.41 -6.39
CA ASP A 458 -8.23 20.89 -7.76
C ASP A 458 -8.81 22.30 -7.95
N VAL A 459 -9.83 22.69 -7.16
CA VAL A 459 -10.50 24.01 -7.20
C VAL A 459 -10.91 24.40 -8.63
N GLY A 460 -11.24 23.41 -9.47
CA GLY A 460 -11.61 23.60 -10.87
C GLY A 460 -10.47 24.12 -11.76
N THR A 461 -9.21 24.05 -11.33
CA THR A 461 -8.06 24.48 -12.13
C THR A 461 -7.90 23.64 -13.39
N SER A 462 -8.28 22.36 -13.35
CA SER A 462 -8.38 21.49 -14.54
C SER A 462 -9.37 22.03 -15.58
N ILE A 463 -10.56 22.43 -15.14
CA ILE A 463 -11.62 23.01 -16.00
C ILE A 463 -11.16 24.35 -16.57
N ALA A 464 -10.54 25.19 -15.74
CA ALA A 464 -9.99 26.47 -16.16
C ALA A 464 -8.88 26.29 -17.21
N LEU A 465 -7.98 25.33 -17.01
CA LEU A 465 -6.93 24.99 -17.97
C LEU A 465 -7.51 24.65 -19.34
N ALA A 466 -8.42 23.68 -19.41
CA ALA A 466 -9.01 23.24 -20.68
C ALA A 466 -9.67 24.41 -21.43
N LYS A 467 -10.50 25.19 -20.71
CA LYS A 467 -11.20 26.35 -21.28
C LYS A 467 -10.24 27.40 -21.84
N TYR A 468 -9.26 27.84 -21.04
CA TYR A 468 -8.39 28.94 -21.43
C TYR A 468 -7.29 28.51 -22.41
N PHE A 469 -6.85 27.26 -22.34
CA PHE A 469 -5.94 26.70 -23.33
C PHE A 469 -6.59 26.73 -24.73
N ASP A 470 -7.81 26.21 -24.85
CA ASP A 470 -8.54 26.20 -26.13
C ASP A 470 -8.83 27.60 -26.66
N GLN A 471 -9.18 28.54 -25.78
CA GLN A 471 -9.45 29.92 -26.17
C GLN A 471 -8.22 30.63 -26.73
N TYR A 472 -7.04 30.41 -26.14
CA TYR A 472 -5.84 31.20 -26.46
C TYR A 472 -4.85 30.47 -27.36
N ARG A 473 -4.95 29.16 -27.58
CA ARG A 473 -3.94 28.39 -28.33
C ARG A 473 -3.68 28.89 -29.74
N VAL A 474 -4.71 29.39 -30.44
CA VAL A 474 -4.59 29.89 -31.82
C VAL A 474 -4.15 31.35 -31.84
N LYS A 475 -4.90 32.23 -31.17
CA LYS A 475 -4.68 33.69 -31.25
C LYS A 475 -3.46 34.16 -30.44
N GLN A 476 -3.20 33.53 -29.29
CA GLN A 476 -2.21 33.98 -28.31
C GLN A 476 -1.53 32.77 -27.63
N PRO A 477 -0.74 31.96 -28.37
CA PRO A 477 -0.18 30.70 -27.86
C PRO A 477 0.67 30.88 -26.60
N GLN A 478 1.33 32.05 -26.45
CA GLN A 478 2.08 32.38 -25.24
C GLN A 478 1.19 32.43 -23.99
N LYS A 479 -0.05 32.91 -24.10
CA LYS A 479 -0.99 32.94 -22.97
C LYS A 479 -1.54 31.54 -22.66
N ALA A 480 -1.80 30.72 -23.68
CA ALA A 480 -2.23 29.33 -23.48
C ALA A 480 -1.21 28.53 -22.65
N VAL A 481 0.08 28.65 -22.96
CA VAL A 481 1.17 28.03 -22.18
C VAL A 481 1.25 28.57 -20.75
N HIS A 482 0.85 29.83 -20.50
CA HIS A 482 0.83 30.37 -19.15
C HIS A 482 -0.23 29.72 -18.26
N TYR A 483 -1.42 29.42 -18.80
CA TYR A 483 -2.44 28.66 -18.07
C TYR A 483 -1.99 27.23 -17.76
N VAL A 484 -1.26 26.59 -18.68
CA VAL A 484 -0.59 25.30 -18.43
C VAL A 484 0.39 25.41 -17.26
N GLN A 485 1.23 26.46 -17.24
CA GLN A 485 2.17 26.68 -16.14
C GLN A 485 1.46 26.89 -14.79
N ILE A 486 0.37 27.67 -14.76
CA ILE A 486 -0.42 27.89 -13.56
C ILE A 486 -0.96 26.56 -13.04
N PHE A 487 -1.56 25.74 -13.91
CA PHE A 487 -2.07 24.43 -13.53
C PHE A 487 -0.98 23.51 -12.99
N VAL A 488 0.16 23.41 -13.67
CA VAL A 488 1.28 22.56 -13.23
C VAL A 488 1.81 22.99 -11.85
N TRP A 489 2.00 24.29 -11.63
CA TRP A 489 2.45 24.78 -10.33
C TRP A 489 1.40 24.63 -9.24
N TRP A 490 0.11 24.83 -9.57
CA TRP A 490 -0.99 24.59 -8.64
C TRP A 490 -1.03 23.12 -8.20
N GLN A 491 -1.02 22.19 -9.16
CA GLN A 491 -1.05 20.75 -8.89
C GLN A 491 0.18 20.27 -8.11
N LEU A 492 1.35 20.84 -8.40
CA LEU A 492 2.56 20.53 -7.65
C LEU A 492 2.46 20.99 -6.19
N LEU A 493 2.03 22.24 -5.94
CA LEU A 493 2.00 22.82 -4.60
C LEU A 493 0.83 22.30 -3.76
N SER A 494 -0.38 22.23 -4.34
CA SER A 494 -1.55 21.64 -3.67
C SER A 494 -1.33 20.14 -3.43
N GLY A 495 -0.70 19.43 -4.37
CA GLY A 495 -0.30 18.04 -4.21
C GLY A 495 0.64 17.82 -3.02
N VAL A 496 1.60 18.72 -2.77
CA VAL A 496 2.46 18.66 -1.57
C VAL A 496 1.62 18.76 -0.28
N VAL A 497 0.68 19.71 -0.23
CA VAL A 497 -0.20 19.88 0.95
C VAL A 497 -1.06 18.63 1.16
N GLN A 498 -1.58 18.06 0.08
CA GLN A 498 -2.36 16.82 0.11
C GLN A 498 -1.55 15.65 0.69
N ILE A 499 -0.35 15.38 0.14
CA ILE A 499 0.46 14.25 0.61
C ILE A 499 0.91 14.45 2.06
N ILE A 500 1.25 15.67 2.49
CA ILE A 500 1.59 15.96 3.89
C ILE A 500 0.40 15.63 4.78
N SER A 501 -0.77 16.17 4.44
CA SER A 501 -1.96 16.04 5.29
C SER A 501 -2.43 14.59 5.38
N ILE A 502 -2.50 13.90 4.24
CA ILE A 502 -3.06 12.54 4.18
C ILE A 502 -2.07 11.51 4.71
N SER A 503 -0.77 11.65 4.43
CA SER A 503 0.23 10.77 5.02
C SER A 503 0.32 10.96 6.53
N PHE A 504 0.19 12.20 7.04
CA PHE A 504 0.11 12.45 8.48
C PHE A 504 -1.11 11.79 9.11
N ILE A 505 -2.30 11.96 8.52
CA ILE A 505 -3.53 11.31 8.99
C ILE A 505 -3.37 9.78 8.97
N GLY A 506 -2.86 9.22 7.88
CA GLY A 506 -2.64 7.80 7.73
C GLY A 506 -1.58 7.23 8.68
N SER A 507 -0.57 8.01 9.06
CA SER A 507 0.51 7.54 9.93
C SER A 507 0.30 7.80 11.41
N VAL A 508 -0.45 8.85 11.78
CA VAL A 508 -0.61 9.26 13.19
C VAL A 508 -2.03 9.04 13.71
N VAL A 509 -3.05 9.29 12.89
CA VAL A 509 -4.45 9.26 13.36
C VAL A 509 -5.09 7.89 13.12
N PHE A 510 -4.82 7.29 11.96
CA PHE A 510 -5.45 6.04 11.57
C PHE A 510 -5.07 4.83 12.45
N PRO A 511 -3.80 4.65 12.88
CA PRO A 511 -3.41 3.51 13.71
C PRO A 511 -4.25 3.35 14.98
N ASP A 512 -4.63 4.46 15.62
CA ASP A 512 -5.43 4.46 16.85
C ASP A 512 -6.96 4.50 16.61
N SER A 513 -7.38 4.34 15.36
CA SER A 513 -8.80 4.41 14.95
C SER A 513 -9.37 3.06 14.51
N THR A 514 -10.67 3.02 14.23
CA THR A 514 -11.34 1.85 13.60
C THR A 514 -10.79 1.52 12.21
N PHE A 515 -10.01 2.42 11.60
CA PHE A 515 -9.41 2.26 10.28
C PHE A 515 -7.92 1.91 10.33
N ALA A 516 -7.41 1.44 11.47
CA ALA A 516 -5.99 1.10 11.65
C ALA A 516 -5.44 0.17 10.55
N HIS A 517 -6.22 -0.85 10.18
CA HIS A 517 -5.89 -1.80 9.10
C HIS A 517 -5.75 -1.16 7.70
N LEU A 518 -6.25 0.06 7.50
CA LEU A 518 -6.16 0.80 6.23
C LEU A 518 -5.02 1.83 6.20
N SER A 519 -4.31 2.04 7.32
CA SER A 519 -3.27 3.08 7.47
C SER A 519 -2.26 3.08 6.31
N TRP A 520 -1.62 1.94 6.06
CA TRP A 520 -0.66 1.81 4.96
C TRP A 520 -1.27 2.01 3.58
N MET A 521 -2.51 1.59 3.36
CA MET A 521 -3.18 1.78 2.07
C MET A 521 -3.47 3.24 1.79
N VAL A 522 -3.84 4.01 2.81
CA VAL A 522 -4.04 5.46 2.71
C VAL A 522 -2.73 6.19 2.41
N ILE A 523 -1.65 5.82 3.12
CA ILE A 523 -0.31 6.38 2.89
C ILE A 523 0.17 6.05 1.46
N LEU A 524 0.05 4.80 1.03
CA LEU A 524 0.47 4.41 -0.33
C LEU A 524 -0.36 5.11 -1.40
N HIS A 525 -1.67 5.25 -1.20
CA HIS A 525 -2.53 5.94 -2.14
C HIS A 525 -2.14 7.42 -2.30
N SER A 526 -1.83 8.12 -1.20
CA SER A 526 -1.39 9.52 -1.27
C SER A 526 -0.07 9.67 -2.03
N LEU A 527 0.87 8.75 -1.82
CA LEU A 527 2.18 8.77 -2.48
C LEU A 527 2.08 8.50 -3.99
N ILE A 528 1.21 7.58 -4.42
CA ILE A 528 0.99 7.25 -5.84
C ILE A 528 0.35 8.43 -6.59
N GLN A 529 -0.53 9.18 -5.92
CA GLN A 529 -1.25 10.29 -6.53
C GLN A 529 -0.33 11.48 -6.86
N TYR A 530 0.82 11.60 -6.18
CA TYR A 530 1.75 12.69 -6.38
C TYR A 530 2.89 12.32 -7.35
N PRO A 531 3.18 13.15 -8.38
CA PRO A 531 2.55 14.43 -8.67
C PRO A 531 1.39 14.35 -9.67
N GLY A 532 0.30 15.07 -9.39
CA GLY A 532 -0.92 15.09 -10.22
C GLY A 532 -0.84 15.92 -11.51
N PHE A 533 0.26 16.65 -11.76
CA PHE A 533 0.34 17.57 -12.91
C PHE A 533 0.41 16.86 -14.28
N PHE A 534 0.68 15.55 -14.32
CA PHE A 534 0.74 14.79 -15.58
C PHE A 534 -0.61 14.70 -16.30
N VAL A 535 -1.72 14.96 -15.58
CA VAL A 535 -3.07 15.04 -16.17
C VAL A 535 -3.16 16.18 -17.21
N VAL A 536 -2.21 17.12 -17.22
CA VAL A 536 -2.13 18.17 -18.27
C VAL A 536 -2.13 17.59 -19.69
N PHE A 537 -1.51 16.43 -19.91
CA PHE A 537 -1.45 15.78 -21.22
C PHE A 537 -2.78 15.18 -21.67
N THR A 538 -3.75 15.07 -20.77
CA THR A 538 -5.12 14.66 -21.10
C THR A 538 -5.99 15.85 -21.51
N TYR A 539 -5.61 17.07 -21.12
CA TYR A 539 -6.37 18.29 -21.42
C TYR A 539 -5.88 19.07 -22.64
N ILE A 540 -4.66 18.79 -23.11
CA ILE A 540 -4.04 19.38 -24.30
C ILE A 540 -4.20 18.41 -25.46
#